data_AF-A0A661GF32-F1
#
_entry.id   AF-A0A661GF32-F1
#
_cell.length_a   1.000
_cell.length_b   1.000
_cell.length_c   1.000
_cell.angle_alpha   90.00
_cell.angle_beta   90.00
_cell.angle_gamma   90.00
#
_symmetry.space_group_name_H-M   'P 1'
#
loop_
_entity.id
_entity.type
_entity.pdbx_description
1 polymer ?
#
loop_
_entity_poly.entity_id
_entity_poly.type
_entity_poly.pdbx_seq_one_letter_code
_entity_poly.pdbx_strand_id
1 'polypeptide(L)'
;AAPVKEYAKKHPHSMGPWSKDSLTRVAHMTDGDFYSSEQSAVIENAGSVRIEFVAADGKVSVLKENTALLEGEVIDAAVMSCAALRKFFAEGTESAREQGVLLSLHLKATMMKVSDPIMFGHAVTVYYQDVFAKHADLFAELGVEPNNGIGDVYARLQDLPDEQRKPVEADIAAVYATRPALAMVDSDKGITNLHVPSNVIIDASMPAAIRTSGQMWGPDGELQDTLAMIPDRCYAGIYQEVISFCREHGAFDVTTMGNVCNVGLMAQKAEEYGSHDKTFEMAATGSVRVIDESGETLLEHAVKKGDIWRMCQTKDLPIRDWVKLAVTRARATGLPAIFWLDSNRAHDANLINKVSLYLQDHDTEELDIRVMSPDEAMRTTLARVRNGENTISVTGNVLRDYLTDLFPILELGTSAKMLSIVPLLAGGGLYETGAGGSAPKHVQQFVKEGHLRWDSLGEFLALAVSLEDFAIKTENSSARVLAETLDDANAKFLDANKSPSRKVNELDNRGSHFYLAMYWAQALAKQTRDEKLQAKFTAIAAALADNESKIVADLNAAQGEPVDIGGYYHTDDVLTEKAMRPSATLNAIIDSINQQ
;
A
#
# COMPACT_ATOMS: atom_id res chain seq x y z
N ALA A 1 15.98 9.00 -2.11
CA ALA A 1 17.24 8.26 -1.92
C ALA A 1 17.94 8.06 -3.27
N ALA A 2 18.71 9.05 -3.74
CA ALA A 2 19.39 8.96 -5.04
C ALA A 2 20.29 7.70 -5.21
N PRO A 3 21.04 7.24 -4.19
CA PRO A 3 21.85 6.02 -4.31
C PRO A 3 21.04 4.77 -4.69
N VAL A 4 19.80 4.66 -4.21
CA VAL A 4 18.90 3.52 -4.51
C VAL A 4 18.51 3.52 -5.99
N LYS A 5 18.22 4.70 -6.56
CA LYS A 5 17.89 4.82 -7.98
C LYS A 5 19.09 4.47 -8.85
N GLU A 6 20.28 4.95 -8.50
CA GLU A 6 21.51 4.63 -9.24
C GLU A 6 21.86 3.14 -9.15
N TYR A 7 21.64 2.51 -7.99
CA TYR A 7 21.74 1.06 -7.86
C TYR A 7 20.78 0.33 -8.79
N ALA A 8 19.50 0.74 -8.84
CA ALA A 8 18.51 0.11 -9.72
C ALA A 8 18.90 0.24 -11.21
N LYS A 9 19.47 1.37 -11.62
CA LYS A 9 19.99 1.55 -13.00
C LYS A 9 21.16 0.62 -13.33
N LYS A 10 22.10 0.44 -12.39
CA LYS A 10 23.26 -0.48 -12.55
C LYS A 10 22.87 -1.95 -12.47
N HIS A 11 21.82 -2.26 -11.70
CA HIS A 11 21.33 -3.61 -11.42
C HIS A 11 19.82 -3.70 -11.68
N PRO A 12 19.38 -3.58 -12.95
CA PRO A 12 17.96 -3.55 -13.29
C PRO A 12 17.29 -4.85 -12.88
N HIS A 13 16.14 -4.72 -12.21
CA HIS A 13 15.30 -5.85 -11.84
C HIS A 13 14.48 -6.31 -13.05
N SER A 14 13.87 -7.49 -12.95
CA SER A 14 13.03 -8.03 -14.03
C SER A 14 11.76 -7.19 -14.23
N MET A 15 11.51 -6.83 -15.48
CA MET A 15 10.27 -6.24 -15.97
C MET A 15 9.70 -7.15 -17.06
N GLY A 16 8.46 -7.62 -16.87
CA GLY A 16 7.80 -8.49 -17.85
C GLY A 16 7.51 -7.75 -19.16
N PRO A 17 7.75 -8.36 -20.33
CA PRO A 17 7.50 -7.71 -21.61
C PRO A 17 5.99 -7.48 -21.80
N TRP A 18 5.62 -6.33 -22.36
CA TRP A 18 4.23 -6.01 -22.66
C TRP A 18 3.93 -6.24 -24.15
N SER A 19 2.83 -6.95 -24.40
CA SER A 19 2.29 -7.16 -25.75
C SER A 19 1.26 -6.09 -26.10
N LYS A 20 1.28 -5.61 -27.34
CA LYS A 20 0.22 -4.74 -27.89
C LYS A 20 -1.14 -5.45 -27.95
N ASP A 21 -1.12 -6.78 -28.02
CA ASP A 21 -2.31 -7.63 -28.08
C ASP A 21 -2.81 -8.06 -26.69
N SER A 22 -2.20 -7.57 -25.60
CA SER A 22 -2.65 -7.90 -24.24
C SER A 22 -4.11 -7.50 -24.04
N LEU A 23 -4.90 -8.44 -23.53
CA LEU A 23 -6.31 -8.27 -23.19
C LEU A 23 -6.49 -7.73 -21.76
N THR A 24 -5.42 -7.68 -20.96
CA THR A 24 -5.46 -7.19 -19.58
C THR A 24 -6.02 -5.78 -19.52
N ARG A 25 -7.05 -5.56 -18.70
CA ARG A 25 -7.65 -4.23 -18.50
C ARG A 25 -8.25 -4.13 -17.11
N VAL A 26 -8.40 -2.88 -16.65
CA VAL A 26 -9.20 -2.59 -15.47
C VAL A 26 -10.68 -2.55 -15.87
N ALA A 27 -11.53 -3.11 -15.02
CA ALA A 27 -12.96 -2.90 -15.05
C ALA A 27 -13.38 -2.14 -13.79
N HIS A 28 -14.13 -1.07 -13.97
CA HIS A 28 -14.74 -0.30 -12.89
C HIS A 28 -16.18 0.02 -13.25
N MET A 29 -16.99 0.42 -12.27
CA MET A 29 -18.37 0.83 -12.48
C MET A 29 -18.42 2.09 -13.36
N THR A 30 -19.57 2.38 -13.97
CA THR A 30 -19.79 3.61 -14.76
C THR A 30 -20.81 4.55 -14.13
N ASP A 31 -21.53 4.07 -13.12
CA ASP A 31 -22.51 4.81 -12.32
C ASP A 31 -22.86 4.00 -11.06
N GLY A 32 -23.44 4.64 -10.05
CA GLY A 32 -23.87 4.01 -8.80
C GLY A 32 -22.74 3.63 -7.85
N ASP A 33 -21.54 4.16 -8.05
CA ASP A 33 -20.38 4.04 -7.17
C ASP A 33 -20.19 5.28 -6.27
N PHE A 34 -19.19 5.29 -5.40
CA PHE A 34 -18.95 6.44 -4.53
C PHE A 34 -18.65 7.69 -5.36
N TYR A 35 -17.86 7.55 -6.43
CA TYR A 35 -17.59 8.64 -7.36
C TYR A 35 -18.88 9.28 -7.91
N SER A 36 -19.87 8.50 -8.35
CA SER A 36 -21.10 9.02 -8.97
C SER A 36 -21.98 9.86 -8.06
N SER A 37 -21.89 9.63 -6.75
CA SER A 37 -22.85 10.11 -5.77
C SER A 37 -22.24 11.12 -4.79
N GLU A 38 -20.94 11.39 -4.90
CA GLU A 38 -20.20 12.21 -3.95
C GLU A 38 -20.75 13.64 -3.86
N GLN A 39 -21.06 14.05 -2.63
CA GLN A 39 -21.36 15.44 -2.27
C GLN A 39 -20.32 15.89 -1.24
N SER A 40 -19.97 17.18 -1.24
CA SER A 40 -18.98 17.72 -0.31
C SER A 40 -19.33 19.16 0.11
N ALA A 41 -18.98 19.50 1.35
CA ALA A 41 -19.16 20.82 1.93
C ALA A 41 -17.90 21.27 2.69
N VAL A 42 -17.65 22.59 2.70
CA VAL A 42 -16.63 23.21 3.55
C VAL A 42 -17.34 23.87 4.74
N ILE A 43 -16.91 23.52 5.94
CA ILE A 43 -17.55 23.95 7.18
C ILE A 43 -17.15 25.39 7.50
N GLU A 44 -18.13 26.29 7.57
CA GLU A 44 -17.88 27.71 7.84
C GLU A 44 -17.60 28.01 9.32
N ASN A 45 -18.24 27.28 10.24
CA ASN A 45 -18.10 27.49 11.67
C ASN A 45 -17.88 26.14 12.37
N ALA A 46 -16.97 26.10 13.34
CA ALA A 46 -16.75 24.90 14.15
C ALA A 46 -18.03 24.49 14.89
N GLY A 47 -18.24 23.19 15.04
CA GLY A 47 -19.45 22.63 15.64
C GLY A 47 -19.46 21.11 15.55
N SER A 48 -20.64 20.54 15.39
CA SER A 48 -20.80 19.11 15.16
C SER A 48 -21.92 18.80 14.18
N VAL A 49 -21.88 17.59 13.61
CA VAL A 49 -22.95 17.04 12.79
C VAL A 49 -23.43 15.70 13.33
N ARG A 50 -24.72 15.44 13.14
CA ARG A 50 -25.35 14.13 13.32
C ARG A 50 -25.59 13.49 11.96
N ILE A 51 -25.40 12.18 11.87
CA ILE A 51 -25.76 11.37 10.70
C ILE A 51 -27.02 10.59 11.05
N GLU A 52 -28.09 10.79 10.28
CA GLU A 52 -29.36 10.12 10.48
C GLU A 52 -29.92 9.51 9.20
N PHE A 53 -30.66 8.41 9.37
CA PHE A 53 -31.40 7.73 8.33
C PHE A 53 -32.89 8.02 8.49
N VAL A 54 -33.53 8.44 7.40
CA VAL A 54 -34.97 8.65 7.28
C VAL A 54 -35.54 7.54 6.41
N ALA A 55 -36.30 6.63 7.02
CA ALA A 55 -36.97 5.55 6.30
C ALA A 55 -38.07 6.09 5.38
N ALA A 56 -38.49 5.28 4.41
CA ALA A 56 -39.55 5.63 3.46
C ALA A 56 -40.91 5.96 4.12
N ASP A 57 -41.15 5.51 5.35
CA ASP A 57 -42.33 5.84 6.16
C ASP A 57 -42.17 7.14 7.00
N GLY A 58 -41.03 7.83 6.86
CA GLY A 58 -40.68 9.04 7.59
C GLY A 58 -40.05 8.80 8.97
N LYS A 59 -39.88 7.54 9.41
CA LYS A 59 -39.22 7.24 10.69
C LYS A 59 -37.74 7.59 10.62
N VAL A 60 -37.27 8.37 11.59
CA VAL A 60 -35.87 8.76 11.72
C VAL A 60 -35.15 7.84 12.70
N SER A 61 -33.95 7.41 12.33
CA SER A 61 -33.01 6.69 13.21
C SER A 61 -31.62 7.29 13.07
N VAL A 62 -30.93 7.47 14.20
CA VAL A 62 -29.58 8.01 14.19
C VAL A 62 -28.57 6.91 13.85
N LEU A 63 -27.73 7.16 12.86
CA LEU A 63 -26.58 6.29 12.52
C LEU A 63 -25.35 6.68 13.34
N LYS A 64 -25.15 7.98 13.56
CA LYS A 64 -24.09 8.51 14.42
C LYS A 64 -24.50 9.83 15.04
N GLU A 65 -24.54 9.89 16.37
CA GLU A 65 -25.07 11.04 17.10
C GLU A 65 -24.23 12.31 16.94
N ASN A 66 -22.90 12.19 16.95
CA ASN A 66 -22.00 13.34 16.95
C ASN A 66 -20.72 13.04 16.17
N THR A 67 -20.39 13.94 15.25
CA THR A 67 -19.08 14.08 14.61
C THR A 67 -18.64 15.54 14.75
N ALA A 68 -17.61 15.79 15.56
CA ALA A 68 -17.05 17.13 15.74
C ALA A 68 -16.36 17.59 14.44
N LEU A 69 -16.61 18.84 14.07
CA LEU A 69 -16.08 19.51 12.89
C LEU A 69 -15.38 20.82 13.29
N LEU A 70 -14.31 21.15 12.57
CA LEU A 70 -13.57 22.40 12.71
C LEU A 70 -13.98 23.40 11.62
N GLU A 71 -13.78 24.68 11.90
CA GLU A 71 -13.85 25.72 10.87
C GLU A 71 -12.86 25.40 9.73
N GLY A 72 -13.33 25.54 8.49
CA GLY A 72 -12.59 25.24 7.28
C GLY A 72 -12.42 23.75 6.97
N GLU A 73 -12.90 22.84 7.81
CA GLU A 73 -12.88 21.40 7.54
C GLU A 73 -13.71 21.06 6.29
N VAL A 74 -13.20 20.18 5.45
CA VAL A 74 -13.94 19.60 4.32
C VAL A 74 -14.59 18.31 4.80
N ILE A 75 -15.89 18.17 4.56
CA ILE A 75 -16.60 16.90 4.69
C ILE A 75 -17.14 16.47 3.34
N ASP A 76 -17.22 15.17 3.13
CA ASP A 76 -17.76 14.57 1.93
C ASP A 76 -18.51 13.29 2.28
N ALA A 77 -19.56 12.98 1.55
CA ALA A 77 -20.33 11.76 1.70
C ALA A 77 -20.73 11.19 0.34
N ALA A 78 -20.82 9.87 0.28
CA ALA A 78 -21.11 9.15 -0.96
C ALA A 78 -21.78 7.79 -0.68
N VAL A 79 -22.39 7.22 -1.73
CA VAL A 79 -23.10 5.94 -1.70
C VAL A 79 -22.61 5.00 -2.81
N MET A 80 -22.25 3.78 -2.42
CA MET A 80 -22.08 2.66 -3.34
C MET A 80 -23.39 1.88 -3.40
N SER A 81 -24.03 1.87 -4.57
CA SER A 81 -25.26 1.10 -4.76
C SER A 81 -24.97 -0.39 -4.85
N CYS A 82 -25.54 -1.17 -3.94
CA CYS A 82 -25.40 -2.64 -3.93
C CYS A 82 -25.92 -3.26 -5.22
N ALA A 83 -27.05 -2.76 -5.74
CA ALA A 83 -27.63 -3.27 -6.98
C ALA A 83 -26.71 -3.02 -8.19
N ALA A 84 -26.15 -1.81 -8.31
CA ALA A 84 -25.22 -1.48 -9.38
C ALA A 84 -23.90 -2.26 -9.26
N LEU A 85 -23.37 -2.39 -8.04
CA LEU A 85 -22.16 -3.15 -7.74
C LEU A 85 -22.31 -4.64 -8.10
N ARG A 86 -23.42 -5.28 -7.69
CA ARG A 86 -23.68 -6.69 -8.02
C ARG A 86 -23.87 -6.90 -9.52
N LYS A 87 -24.51 -5.96 -10.21
CA LYS A 87 -24.62 -5.97 -11.68
C LYS A 87 -23.22 -5.88 -12.32
N PHE A 88 -22.38 -4.96 -11.86
CA PHE A 88 -21.00 -4.81 -12.32
C PHE A 88 -20.19 -6.11 -12.15
N PHE A 89 -20.28 -6.78 -11.00
CA PHE A 89 -19.58 -8.06 -10.80
C PHE A 89 -20.10 -9.16 -11.74
N ALA A 90 -21.41 -9.22 -11.98
CA ALA A 90 -21.98 -10.21 -12.89
C ALA A 90 -21.51 -9.95 -14.34
N GLU A 91 -21.56 -8.70 -14.80
CA GLU A 91 -21.10 -8.30 -16.13
C GLU A 91 -19.59 -8.51 -16.31
N GLY A 92 -18.79 -8.17 -15.29
CA GLY A 92 -17.35 -8.44 -15.27
C GLY A 92 -17.03 -9.93 -15.36
N THR A 93 -17.75 -10.76 -14.60
CA THR A 93 -17.60 -12.22 -14.63
C THR A 93 -17.90 -12.79 -16.02
N GLU A 94 -19.00 -12.38 -16.66
CA GLU A 94 -19.31 -12.84 -18.01
C GLU A 94 -18.32 -12.31 -19.04
N SER A 95 -17.89 -11.05 -18.91
CA SER A 95 -16.92 -10.45 -19.82
C SER A 95 -15.55 -11.15 -19.78
N ALA A 96 -15.07 -11.52 -18.59
CA ALA A 96 -13.83 -12.31 -18.45
C ALA A 96 -13.98 -13.70 -19.08
N ARG A 97 -15.14 -14.33 -18.91
CA ARG A 97 -15.44 -15.65 -19.50
C ARG A 97 -15.45 -15.60 -21.03
N GLU A 98 -16.10 -14.60 -21.60
CA GLU A 98 -16.19 -14.41 -23.06
C GLU A 98 -14.83 -14.08 -23.69
N GLN A 99 -14.00 -13.32 -22.98
CA GLN A 99 -12.65 -12.95 -23.45
C GLN A 99 -11.61 -14.04 -23.18
N GLY A 100 -11.92 -15.04 -22.34
CA GLY A 100 -10.98 -16.09 -21.98
C GLY A 100 -9.79 -15.58 -21.15
N VAL A 101 -10.02 -14.58 -20.30
CA VAL A 101 -9.01 -14.00 -19.39
C VAL A 101 -9.33 -14.36 -17.94
N LEU A 102 -8.32 -14.25 -17.05
CA LEU A 102 -8.56 -14.39 -15.62
C LEU A 102 -9.51 -13.29 -15.12
N LEU A 103 -10.31 -13.62 -14.12
CA LEU A 103 -11.05 -12.64 -13.33
C LEU A 103 -10.27 -12.36 -12.04
N SER A 104 -10.01 -11.09 -11.76
CA SER A 104 -9.39 -10.67 -10.50
C SER A 104 -10.13 -9.48 -9.88
N LEU A 105 -10.09 -9.40 -8.55
CA LEU A 105 -10.69 -8.37 -7.72
C LEU A 105 -9.60 -7.74 -6.86
N HIS A 106 -9.51 -6.42 -6.91
CA HIS A 106 -8.48 -5.64 -6.23
C HIS A 106 -9.16 -4.61 -5.32
N LEU A 107 -9.08 -4.86 -4.01
CA LEU A 107 -9.65 -4.03 -2.95
C LEU A 107 -8.61 -3.79 -1.85
N LYS A 108 -8.95 -3.03 -0.80
CA LYS A 108 -8.09 -2.75 0.35
C LYS A 108 -8.75 -3.14 1.67
N ALA A 109 -9.28 -4.36 1.75
CA ALA A 109 -10.14 -4.84 2.84
C ALA A 109 -9.53 -4.80 4.25
N THR A 110 -8.20 -4.79 4.38
CA THR A 110 -7.52 -4.66 5.68
C THR A 110 -7.58 -3.25 6.25
N MET A 111 -7.49 -2.24 5.38
CA MET A 111 -7.51 -0.82 5.76
C MET A 111 -8.94 -0.30 5.73
N MET A 112 -9.67 -0.54 4.64
CA MET A 112 -11.09 -0.19 4.49
C MET A 112 -11.99 -1.21 5.17
N LYS A 113 -11.88 -1.32 6.50
CA LYS A 113 -12.42 -2.41 7.33
C LYS A 113 -13.95 -2.61 7.28
N VAL A 114 -14.69 -1.65 6.73
CA VAL A 114 -16.17 -1.73 6.64
C VAL A 114 -16.59 -1.90 5.18
N SER A 115 -16.29 -0.93 4.30
CA SER A 115 -16.76 -0.94 2.91
C SER A 115 -16.26 -2.12 2.10
N ASP A 116 -14.96 -2.41 2.18
CA ASP A 116 -14.31 -3.33 1.25
C ASP A 116 -14.63 -4.79 1.53
N PRO A 117 -14.72 -5.26 2.79
CA PRO A 117 -15.27 -6.58 3.08
C PRO A 117 -16.69 -6.79 2.55
N ILE A 118 -17.57 -5.77 2.61
CA ILE A 118 -18.93 -5.85 2.06
C ILE A 118 -18.89 -5.98 0.53
N MET A 119 -18.08 -5.14 -0.14
CA MET A 119 -17.89 -5.24 -1.59
C MET A 119 -17.31 -6.61 -2.00
N PHE A 120 -16.36 -7.13 -1.22
CA PHE A 120 -15.77 -8.44 -1.43
C PHE A 120 -16.79 -9.57 -1.29
N GLY A 121 -17.63 -9.53 -0.24
CA GLY A 121 -18.71 -10.51 -0.06
C GLY A 121 -19.74 -10.48 -1.18
N HIS A 122 -20.04 -9.30 -1.74
CA HIS A 122 -20.85 -9.21 -2.95
C HIS A 122 -20.20 -9.87 -4.16
N ALA A 123 -18.89 -9.70 -4.38
CA ALA A 123 -18.18 -10.39 -5.46
C ALA A 123 -18.22 -11.93 -5.28
N VAL A 124 -18.00 -12.41 -4.05
CA VAL A 124 -18.08 -13.84 -3.70
C VAL A 124 -19.49 -14.38 -3.99
N THR A 125 -20.51 -13.74 -3.45
CA THR A 125 -21.90 -14.22 -3.62
C THR A 125 -22.42 -14.11 -5.05
N VAL A 126 -21.87 -13.21 -5.88
CA VAL A 126 -22.19 -13.16 -7.32
C VAL A 126 -21.47 -14.28 -8.08
N TYR A 127 -20.18 -14.50 -7.82
CA TYR A 127 -19.42 -15.55 -8.51
C TYR A 127 -19.97 -16.95 -8.22
N TYR A 128 -20.28 -17.23 -6.94
CA TYR A 128 -20.82 -18.52 -6.47
C TYR A 128 -22.35 -18.51 -6.28
N GLN A 129 -23.08 -17.65 -7.01
CA GLN A 129 -24.52 -17.42 -6.77
C GLN A 129 -25.36 -18.70 -6.70
N ASP A 130 -25.07 -19.70 -7.54
CA ASP A 130 -25.86 -20.94 -7.62
C ASP A 130 -25.64 -21.81 -6.38
N VAL A 131 -24.42 -21.80 -5.81
CA VAL A 131 -24.08 -22.49 -4.57
C VAL A 131 -24.77 -21.82 -3.39
N PHE A 132 -24.67 -20.49 -3.27
CA PHE A 132 -25.32 -19.73 -2.21
C PHE A 132 -26.84 -19.83 -2.25
N ALA A 133 -27.44 -19.88 -3.44
CA ALA A 133 -28.89 -20.06 -3.60
C ALA A 133 -29.33 -21.48 -3.20
N LYS A 134 -28.59 -22.51 -3.62
CA LYS A 134 -28.92 -23.92 -3.35
C LYS A 134 -28.75 -24.31 -1.89
N HIS A 135 -27.73 -23.77 -1.21
CA HIS A 135 -27.35 -24.12 0.17
C HIS A 135 -27.68 -23.03 1.19
N ALA A 136 -28.61 -22.12 0.88
CA ALA A 136 -28.92 -20.95 1.69
C ALA A 136 -29.24 -21.28 3.17
N ASP A 137 -30.11 -22.28 3.40
CA ASP A 137 -30.52 -22.67 4.76
C ASP A 137 -29.34 -23.25 5.56
N LEU A 138 -28.52 -24.09 4.92
CA LEU A 138 -27.32 -24.67 5.54
C LEU A 138 -26.29 -23.58 5.88
N PHE A 139 -26.04 -22.65 4.96
CA PHE A 139 -25.11 -21.55 5.19
C PHE A 139 -25.59 -20.61 6.30
N ALA A 140 -26.90 -20.40 6.42
CA ALA A 140 -27.47 -19.65 7.55
C ALA A 140 -27.28 -20.39 8.88
N GLU A 141 -27.46 -21.71 8.92
CA GLU A 141 -27.23 -22.54 10.12
C GLU A 141 -25.76 -22.53 10.56
N LEU A 142 -24.84 -22.62 9.60
CA LEU A 142 -23.39 -22.61 9.85
C LEU A 142 -22.84 -21.23 10.20
N GLY A 143 -23.61 -20.16 9.99
CA GLY A 143 -23.15 -18.79 10.14
C GLY A 143 -22.03 -18.43 9.16
N VAL A 144 -22.16 -18.86 7.90
CA VAL A 144 -21.23 -18.48 6.82
C VAL A 144 -21.25 -16.97 6.63
N GLU A 145 -20.07 -16.37 6.58
CA GLU A 145 -19.87 -14.93 6.37
C GLU A 145 -19.13 -14.67 5.04
N PRO A 146 -19.85 -14.35 3.95
CA PRO A 146 -19.24 -14.12 2.64
C PRO A 146 -18.23 -12.98 2.62
N ASN A 147 -18.34 -12.00 3.52
CA ASN A 147 -17.38 -10.91 3.64
C ASN A 147 -15.98 -11.40 4.05
N ASN A 148 -15.88 -12.60 4.63
CA ASN A 148 -14.63 -13.28 4.95
C ASN A 148 -14.09 -14.15 3.79
N GLY A 149 -14.83 -14.24 2.67
CA GLY A 149 -14.44 -14.97 1.47
C GLY A 149 -14.90 -16.42 1.40
N ILE A 150 -14.67 -17.07 0.26
CA ILE A 150 -15.04 -18.49 0.08
C ILE A 150 -14.26 -19.42 1.02
N GLY A 151 -13.12 -18.96 1.54
CA GLY A 151 -12.38 -19.66 2.58
C GLY A 151 -13.18 -19.86 3.87
N ASP A 152 -14.08 -18.93 4.22
CA ASP A 152 -14.98 -19.10 5.37
C ASP A 152 -15.95 -20.27 5.14
N VAL A 153 -16.53 -20.38 3.94
CA VAL A 153 -17.37 -21.55 3.58
C VAL A 153 -16.57 -22.85 3.77
N TYR A 154 -15.38 -22.96 3.19
CA TYR A 154 -14.56 -24.15 3.34
C TYR A 154 -14.22 -24.47 4.79
N ALA A 155 -13.94 -23.46 5.62
CA ALA A 155 -13.67 -23.65 7.04
C ALA A 155 -14.90 -24.18 7.80
N ARG A 156 -16.09 -23.59 7.58
CA ARG A 156 -17.34 -24.03 8.22
C ARG A 156 -17.77 -25.44 7.79
N LEU A 157 -17.44 -25.84 6.57
CA LEU A 157 -17.75 -27.17 6.07
C LEU A 157 -16.94 -28.28 6.75
N GLN A 158 -15.77 -27.98 7.35
CA GLN A 158 -14.93 -29.01 7.99
C GLN A 158 -15.60 -29.68 9.19
N ASP A 159 -16.55 -29.00 9.82
CA ASP A 159 -17.29 -29.50 10.98
C ASP A 159 -18.49 -30.40 10.60
N LEU A 160 -18.78 -30.55 9.31
CA LEU A 160 -19.92 -31.32 8.82
C LEU A 160 -19.58 -32.77 8.44
N PRO A 161 -20.54 -33.70 8.56
CA PRO A 161 -20.44 -35.02 7.96
C PRO A 161 -20.27 -34.96 6.44
N ASP A 162 -19.53 -35.92 5.88
CA ASP A 162 -19.25 -36.04 4.45
C ASP A 162 -20.52 -35.99 3.56
N GLU A 163 -21.65 -36.51 4.05
CA GLU A 163 -22.92 -36.51 3.31
C GLU A 163 -23.49 -35.11 3.08
N GLN A 164 -23.18 -34.15 3.96
CA GLN A 164 -23.57 -32.74 3.81
C GLN A 164 -22.46 -31.92 3.15
N ARG A 165 -21.20 -32.21 3.49
CA ARG A 165 -20.02 -31.49 2.98
C ARG A 165 -19.77 -31.72 1.50
N LYS A 166 -19.74 -32.98 1.04
CA LYS A 166 -19.37 -33.33 -0.35
C LYS A 166 -20.30 -32.73 -1.41
N PRO A 167 -21.63 -32.67 -1.20
CA PRO A 167 -22.52 -31.97 -2.14
C PRO A 167 -22.15 -30.49 -2.32
N VAL A 168 -21.84 -29.77 -1.24
CA VAL A 168 -21.44 -28.35 -1.32
C VAL A 168 -20.12 -28.21 -2.06
N GLU A 169 -19.11 -29.02 -1.73
CA GLU A 169 -17.80 -29.01 -2.42
C GLU A 169 -17.94 -29.32 -3.92
N ALA A 170 -18.80 -30.27 -4.28
CA ALA A 170 -19.07 -30.62 -5.68
C ALA A 170 -19.77 -29.48 -6.43
N ASP A 171 -20.72 -28.78 -5.81
CA ASP A 171 -21.38 -27.63 -6.41
C ASP A 171 -20.40 -26.45 -6.59
N ILE A 172 -19.47 -26.23 -5.65
CA ILE A 172 -18.41 -25.22 -5.81
C ILE A 172 -17.48 -25.60 -6.98
N ALA A 173 -17.09 -26.87 -7.10
CA ALA A 173 -16.28 -27.34 -8.22
C ALA A 173 -17.00 -27.14 -9.57
N ALA A 174 -18.32 -27.30 -9.62
CA ALA A 174 -19.12 -27.05 -10.82
C ALA A 174 -19.14 -25.56 -11.22
N VAL A 175 -19.07 -24.64 -10.25
CA VAL A 175 -18.91 -23.20 -10.54
C VAL A 175 -17.61 -22.95 -11.29
N TYR A 176 -16.49 -23.50 -10.84
CA TYR A 176 -15.18 -23.30 -11.52
C TYR A 176 -15.14 -23.87 -12.94
N ALA A 177 -15.94 -24.89 -13.24
CA ALA A 177 -16.04 -25.46 -14.58
C ALA A 177 -16.85 -24.59 -15.56
N THR A 178 -17.66 -23.65 -15.06
CA THR A 178 -18.61 -22.85 -15.87
C THR A 178 -18.33 -21.35 -15.86
N ARG A 179 -17.71 -20.84 -14.79
CA ARG A 179 -17.29 -19.45 -14.62
C ARG A 179 -15.88 -19.19 -15.17
N PRO A 180 -15.46 -17.93 -15.41
CA PRO A 180 -14.08 -17.66 -15.77
C PRO A 180 -13.12 -18.12 -14.66
N ALA A 181 -11.92 -18.51 -15.05
CA ALA A 181 -10.86 -18.82 -14.10
C ALA A 181 -10.55 -17.58 -13.23
N LEU A 182 -10.35 -17.80 -11.93
CA LEU A 182 -9.93 -16.74 -11.01
C LEU A 182 -8.41 -16.64 -10.99
N ALA A 183 -7.91 -15.43 -10.77
CA ALA A 183 -6.53 -15.25 -10.35
C ALA A 183 -6.24 -16.01 -9.05
N MET A 184 -5.03 -16.55 -8.92
CA MET A 184 -4.59 -17.39 -7.81
C MET A 184 -3.61 -16.66 -6.90
N VAL A 185 -3.76 -16.88 -5.60
CA VAL A 185 -2.82 -16.45 -4.56
C VAL A 185 -1.75 -17.53 -4.34
N ASP A 186 -2.16 -18.80 -4.42
CA ASP A 186 -1.32 -20.00 -4.31
C ASP A 186 -2.02 -21.12 -5.12
N SER A 187 -1.57 -21.35 -6.36
CA SER A 187 -2.18 -22.32 -7.29
C SER A 187 -2.02 -23.77 -6.81
N ASP A 188 -0.87 -24.10 -6.20
CA ASP A 188 -0.59 -25.45 -5.68
C ASP A 188 -1.56 -25.86 -4.56
N LYS A 189 -2.07 -24.87 -3.82
CA LYS A 189 -3.04 -25.08 -2.73
C LYS A 189 -4.48 -24.75 -3.13
N GLY A 190 -4.73 -24.36 -4.38
CA GLY A 190 -6.06 -23.95 -4.84
C GLY A 190 -6.58 -22.65 -4.21
N ILE A 191 -5.71 -21.80 -3.66
CA ILE A 191 -6.12 -20.55 -3.00
C ILE A 191 -6.33 -19.48 -4.05
N THR A 192 -7.60 -19.19 -4.35
CA THR A 192 -8.03 -18.16 -5.32
C THR A 192 -8.04 -16.76 -4.71
N ASN A 193 -8.14 -15.74 -5.57
CA ASN A 193 -8.33 -14.34 -5.21
C ASN A 193 -9.58 -14.08 -4.34
N LEU A 194 -10.61 -14.94 -4.42
CA LEU A 194 -11.83 -14.82 -3.61
C LEU A 194 -11.79 -15.61 -2.28
N HIS A 195 -10.65 -16.24 -1.93
CA HIS A 195 -10.54 -17.03 -0.69
C HIS A 195 -10.56 -16.21 0.57
N VAL A 196 -9.75 -15.15 0.65
CA VAL A 196 -9.62 -14.29 1.83
C VAL A 196 -9.48 -12.84 1.36
N PRO A 197 -10.27 -11.89 1.90
CA PRO A 197 -10.32 -10.50 1.43
C PRO A 197 -8.99 -9.74 1.56
N SER A 198 -8.10 -10.17 2.46
CA SER A 198 -6.80 -9.55 2.70
C SER A 198 -5.64 -10.12 1.86
N ASN A 199 -5.89 -11.15 1.03
CA ASN A 199 -4.82 -11.80 0.27
C ASN A 199 -4.35 -10.96 -0.93
N VAL A 200 -5.26 -10.23 -1.58
CA VAL A 200 -4.98 -9.42 -2.77
C VAL A 200 -5.36 -7.98 -2.48
N ILE A 201 -4.33 -7.18 -2.15
CA ILE A 201 -4.49 -5.78 -1.76
C ILE A 201 -4.12 -4.90 -2.95
N ILE A 202 -5.00 -4.00 -3.35
CA ILE A 202 -4.95 -3.24 -4.62
C ILE A 202 -3.61 -2.51 -4.86
N ASP A 203 -3.11 -1.82 -3.84
CA ASP A 203 -1.86 -1.06 -3.83
C ASP A 203 -0.64 -1.92 -4.20
N ALA A 204 -0.55 -3.16 -3.73
CA ALA A 204 0.56 -4.07 -4.03
C ALA A 204 0.28 -4.96 -5.24
N SER A 205 -0.97 -5.41 -5.40
CA SER A 205 -1.36 -6.38 -6.43
C SER A 205 -1.41 -5.78 -7.82
N MET A 206 -1.89 -4.55 -7.98
CA MET A 206 -1.94 -3.90 -9.30
C MET A 206 -0.55 -3.61 -9.85
N PRO A 207 0.41 -3.03 -9.10
CA PRO A 207 1.78 -2.88 -9.57
C PRO A 207 2.48 -4.21 -9.84
N ALA A 208 2.23 -5.24 -9.03
CA ALA A 208 2.79 -6.57 -9.25
C ALA A 208 2.32 -7.18 -10.58
N ALA A 209 1.03 -7.07 -10.89
CA ALA A 209 0.47 -7.49 -12.17
C ALA A 209 1.05 -6.66 -13.33
N ILE A 210 1.07 -5.32 -13.21
CA ILE A 210 1.59 -4.42 -14.24
C ILE A 210 3.06 -4.72 -14.56
N ARG A 211 3.88 -4.92 -13.52
CA ARG A 211 5.30 -5.30 -13.66
C ARG A 211 5.46 -6.65 -14.35
N THR A 212 4.53 -7.58 -14.14
CA THR A 212 4.56 -8.94 -14.68
C THR A 212 3.72 -9.02 -15.96
N SER A 213 4.02 -8.15 -16.93
CA SER A 213 3.35 -8.15 -18.25
C SER A 213 1.84 -7.86 -18.23
N GLY A 214 1.30 -7.33 -17.13
CA GLY A 214 -0.14 -7.19 -16.94
C GLY A 214 -0.82 -8.50 -16.53
N GLN A 215 -0.08 -9.52 -16.09
CA GLN A 215 -0.60 -10.86 -15.90
C GLN A 215 -0.67 -11.26 -14.43
N MET A 216 -1.53 -12.24 -14.14
CA MET A 216 -1.65 -12.89 -12.84
C MET A 216 -1.60 -14.41 -12.99
N TRP A 217 -1.34 -15.12 -11.89
CA TRP A 217 -1.24 -16.58 -11.90
C TRP A 217 -2.63 -17.22 -12.01
N GLY A 218 -2.78 -18.14 -12.96
CA GLY A 218 -3.98 -18.96 -13.16
C GLY A 218 -3.97 -20.26 -12.35
N PRO A 219 -5.06 -21.06 -12.42
CA PRO A 219 -5.16 -22.35 -11.75
C PRO A 219 -4.14 -23.39 -12.21
N ASP A 220 -3.60 -23.23 -13.42
CA ASP A 220 -2.54 -24.06 -13.99
C ASP A 220 -1.14 -23.70 -13.50
N GLY A 221 -1.01 -22.64 -12.69
CA GLY A 221 0.28 -22.15 -12.21
C GLY A 221 1.04 -21.35 -13.27
N GLU A 222 0.38 -20.86 -14.32
CA GLU A 222 0.98 -20.03 -15.37
C GLU A 222 0.43 -18.60 -15.34
N LEU A 223 1.18 -17.66 -15.93
CA LEU A 223 0.77 -16.26 -16.03
C LEU A 223 -0.21 -16.06 -17.20
N GLN A 224 -1.32 -15.36 -16.94
CA GLN A 224 -2.35 -15.07 -17.92
C GLN A 224 -2.86 -13.63 -17.79
N ASP A 225 -3.36 -13.09 -18.90
CA ASP A 225 -4.03 -11.78 -18.92
C ASP A 225 -5.27 -11.78 -18.01
N THR A 226 -5.60 -10.62 -17.43
CA THR A 226 -6.65 -10.51 -16.42
C THR A 226 -7.59 -9.33 -16.63
N LEU A 227 -8.86 -9.54 -16.32
CA LEU A 227 -9.82 -8.48 -16.07
C LEU A 227 -9.75 -8.07 -14.59
N ALA A 228 -9.04 -6.99 -14.31
CA ALA A 228 -8.84 -6.47 -12.96
C ALA A 228 -10.03 -5.60 -12.53
N MET A 229 -10.94 -6.17 -11.75
CA MET A 229 -12.08 -5.46 -11.19
C MET A 229 -11.65 -4.56 -10.02
N ILE A 230 -11.88 -3.26 -10.19
CA ILE A 230 -11.75 -2.20 -9.18
C ILE A 230 -13.09 -1.44 -9.22
N PRO A 231 -14.07 -1.77 -8.34
CA PRO A 231 -15.44 -1.30 -8.54
C PRO A 231 -15.59 0.22 -8.61
N ASP A 232 -14.97 0.94 -7.67
CA ASP A 232 -15.12 2.38 -7.57
C ASP A 232 -14.17 3.14 -8.51
N ARG A 233 -14.70 4.17 -9.17
CA ARG A 233 -13.97 4.94 -10.19
C ARG A 233 -12.95 5.93 -9.67
N CYS A 234 -13.01 6.36 -8.40
CA CYS A 234 -12.15 7.43 -7.88
C CYS A 234 -10.67 7.20 -8.19
N TYR A 235 -10.23 5.94 -8.21
CA TYR A 235 -8.82 5.57 -8.38
C TYR A 235 -8.58 4.46 -9.40
N ALA A 236 -9.61 3.94 -10.06
CA ALA A 236 -9.45 2.85 -11.02
C ALA A 236 -8.73 3.31 -12.31
N GLY A 237 -9.01 4.53 -12.75
CA GLY A 237 -8.52 5.09 -14.02
C GLY A 237 -6.99 5.16 -14.10
N ILE A 238 -6.30 5.49 -12.99
CA ILE A 238 -4.84 5.58 -12.97
C ILE A 238 -4.15 4.26 -13.37
N TYR A 239 -4.70 3.11 -12.96
CA TYR A 239 -4.13 1.82 -13.33
C TYR A 239 -4.42 1.48 -14.79
N GLN A 240 -5.62 1.83 -15.29
CA GLN A 240 -5.95 1.67 -16.70
C GLN A 240 -5.01 2.50 -17.58
N GLU A 241 -4.66 3.72 -17.18
CA GLU A 241 -3.70 4.55 -17.90
C GLU A 241 -2.31 3.92 -17.97
N VAL A 242 -1.82 3.33 -16.87
CA VAL A 242 -0.53 2.61 -16.87
C VAL A 242 -0.57 1.39 -17.78
N ILE A 243 -1.65 0.59 -17.71
CA ILE A 243 -1.83 -0.59 -18.57
C ILE A 243 -1.87 -0.19 -20.05
N SER A 244 -2.66 0.83 -20.40
CA SER A 244 -2.74 1.38 -21.76
C SER A 244 -1.39 1.88 -22.25
N PHE A 245 -0.64 2.58 -21.38
CA PHE A 245 0.70 3.09 -21.68
C PHE A 245 1.69 1.95 -21.95
N CYS A 246 1.75 0.94 -21.07
CA CYS A 246 2.64 -0.19 -21.24
C CYS A 246 2.27 -1.05 -22.47
N ARG A 247 0.97 -1.20 -22.76
CA ARG A 247 0.52 -1.86 -23.98
C ARG A 247 1.04 -1.16 -25.23
N GLU A 248 0.98 0.18 -25.28
CA GLU A 248 1.42 0.93 -26.45
C GLU A 248 2.95 1.10 -26.55
N HIS A 249 3.64 1.19 -25.42
CA HIS A 249 5.05 1.60 -25.35
C HIS A 249 6.01 0.51 -24.87
N GLY A 250 5.50 -0.65 -24.46
CA GLY A 250 6.27 -1.70 -23.82
C GLY A 250 6.46 -1.47 -22.33
N ALA A 251 7.21 -2.37 -21.69
CA ALA A 251 7.58 -2.24 -20.28
C ALA A 251 8.47 -1.00 -20.03
N PHE A 252 8.44 -0.47 -18.81
CA PHE A 252 9.40 0.57 -18.41
C PHE A 252 10.83 0.05 -18.42
N ASP A 253 11.77 0.90 -18.85
CA ASP A 253 13.20 0.62 -18.79
C ASP A 253 13.79 1.24 -17.51
N VAL A 254 14.12 0.37 -16.55
CA VAL A 254 14.69 0.74 -15.25
C VAL A 254 15.98 1.55 -15.38
N THR A 255 16.75 1.33 -16.44
CA THR A 255 18.06 1.98 -16.62
C THR A 255 17.94 3.45 -17.04
N THR A 256 16.83 3.83 -17.66
CA THR A 256 16.62 5.17 -18.22
C THR A 256 15.43 5.91 -17.63
N MET A 257 14.45 5.22 -17.06
CA MET A 257 13.23 5.84 -16.57
C MET A 257 13.48 6.84 -15.43
N GLY A 258 12.69 7.91 -15.43
CA GLY A 258 12.65 8.91 -14.37
C GLY A 258 12.10 8.35 -13.06
N ASN A 259 11.85 9.26 -12.11
CA ASN A 259 11.31 8.97 -10.80
C ASN A 259 10.02 9.75 -10.53
N VAL A 260 9.10 9.10 -9.82
CA VAL A 260 7.93 9.78 -9.25
C VAL A 260 8.03 9.74 -7.73
N CYS A 261 8.15 10.92 -7.12
CA CYS A 261 8.04 11.06 -5.67
C CYS A 261 6.66 11.59 -5.28
N ASN A 262 6.23 11.31 -4.05
CA ASN A 262 4.89 11.66 -3.59
C ASN A 262 4.92 12.62 -2.39
N VAL A 263 4.00 13.59 -2.41
CA VAL A 263 3.62 14.41 -1.25
C VAL A 263 2.14 14.13 -0.96
N GLY A 264 1.89 13.36 0.11
CA GLY A 264 0.56 12.84 0.43
C GLY A 264 -0.12 13.57 1.59
N LEU A 265 -1.40 13.90 1.40
CA LEU A 265 -2.27 14.40 2.47
C LEU A 265 -2.75 13.22 3.33
N MET A 266 -2.31 13.15 4.60
CA MET A 266 -2.71 12.04 5.49
C MET A 266 -2.89 12.43 6.96
N ALA A 267 -2.42 13.61 7.37
CA ALA A 267 -2.42 14.01 8.76
C ALA A 267 -3.84 14.02 9.35
N GLN A 268 -3.96 13.58 10.60
CA GLN A 268 -5.23 13.51 11.34
C GLN A 268 -6.31 12.62 10.69
N LYS A 269 -5.89 11.51 10.04
CA LYS A 269 -6.76 10.55 9.35
C LYS A 269 -7.60 11.22 8.25
N ALA A 270 -6.93 11.98 7.39
CA ALA A 270 -7.56 12.65 6.27
C ALA A 270 -8.31 11.66 5.36
N GLU A 271 -9.45 12.12 4.83
CA GLU A 271 -10.23 11.45 3.79
C GLU A 271 -10.71 10.04 4.22
N GLU A 272 -10.61 9.03 3.35
CA GLU A 272 -11.16 7.68 3.58
C GLU A 272 -10.60 6.99 4.83
N TYR A 273 -9.36 7.29 5.23
CA TYR A 273 -8.70 6.64 6.37
C TYR A 273 -9.34 7.05 7.71
N GLY A 274 -10.13 8.12 7.70
CA GLY A 274 -10.95 8.57 8.83
C GLY A 274 -12.41 8.10 8.78
N SER A 275 -12.84 7.38 7.74
CA SER A 275 -14.26 7.14 7.45
C SER A 275 -14.89 5.93 8.16
N HIS A 276 -14.09 5.06 8.77
CA HIS A 276 -14.55 3.74 9.22
C HIS A 276 -15.73 3.81 10.23
N ASP A 277 -15.69 4.77 11.15
CA ASP A 277 -16.72 4.99 12.16
C ASP A 277 -17.92 5.82 11.66
N LYS A 278 -17.96 6.06 10.35
CA LYS A 278 -18.95 6.82 9.57
C LYS A 278 -19.33 6.10 8.27
N THR A 279 -19.10 4.79 8.21
CA THR A 279 -19.46 3.94 7.08
C THR A 279 -20.53 2.95 7.52
N PHE A 280 -21.62 2.85 6.77
CA PHE A 280 -22.79 2.07 7.15
C PHE A 280 -23.33 1.27 5.96
N GLU A 281 -23.63 -0.01 6.20
CA GLU A 281 -24.47 -0.81 5.30
C GLU A 281 -25.94 -0.53 5.60
N MET A 282 -26.72 -0.20 4.58
CA MET A 282 -28.09 0.25 4.76
C MET A 282 -29.05 -0.91 4.96
N ALA A 283 -29.78 -0.91 6.09
CA ALA A 283 -30.73 -1.97 6.41
C ALA A 283 -32.07 -1.85 5.65
N ALA A 284 -32.39 -0.66 5.12
CA ALA A 284 -33.66 -0.35 4.47
C ALA A 284 -33.50 0.76 3.42
N THR A 285 -34.53 0.95 2.60
CA THR A 285 -34.62 2.06 1.64
C THR A 285 -35.10 3.35 2.33
N GLY A 286 -34.46 4.47 2.00
CA GLY A 286 -34.75 5.77 2.61
C GLY A 286 -33.77 6.85 2.15
N SER A 287 -33.47 7.79 3.05
CA SER A 287 -32.49 8.87 2.84
C SER A 287 -31.52 8.94 4.01
N VAL A 288 -30.23 9.16 3.76
CA VAL A 288 -29.23 9.49 4.79
C VAL A 288 -28.93 10.98 4.73
N ARG A 289 -29.04 11.65 5.88
CA ARG A 289 -28.80 13.08 6.03
C ARG A 289 -27.68 13.35 7.01
N VAL A 290 -26.84 14.33 6.68
CA VAL A 290 -25.85 14.93 7.59
C VAL A 290 -26.40 16.27 8.01
N ILE A 291 -26.69 16.42 9.31
CA ILE A 291 -27.38 17.58 9.86
C ILE A 291 -26.49 18.26 10.90
N ASP A 292 -26.39 19.59 10.83
CA ASP A 292 -25.62 20.39 11.77
C ASP A 292 -26.38 20.68 13.08
N GLU A 293 -25.77 21.44 13.99
CA GLU A 293 -26.39 21.82 15.27
C GLU A 293 -27.58 22.79 15.12
N SER A 294 -27.69 23.49 13.99
CA SER A 294 -28.81 24.39 13.68
C SER A 294 -30.05 23.64 13.15
N GLY A 295 -29.87 22.38 12.75
CA GLY A 295 -30.89 21.57 12.10
C GLY A 295 -30.87 21.67 10.57
N GLU A 296 -29.85 22.33 10.00
CA GLU A 296 -29.64 22.41 8.56
C GLU A 296 -29.06 21.10 8.02
N THR A 297 -29.62 20.61 6.92
CA THR A 297 -29.08 19.42 6.23
C THR A 297 -27.98 19.86 5.28
N LEU A 298 -26.74 19.45 5.58
CA LEU A 298 -25.57 19.78 4.78
C LEU A 298 -25.41 18.86 3.56
N LEU A 299 -25.66 17.57 3.75
CA LEU A 299 -25.53 16.53 2.72
C LEU A 299 -26.71 15.55 2.82
N GLU A 300 -27.24 15.11 1.68
CA GLU A 300 -28.37 14.18 1.64
C GLU A 300 -28.28 13.20 0.47
N HIS A 301 -28.49 11.91 0.76
CA HIS A 301 -28.42 10.84 -0.22
C HIS A 301 -29.61 9.89 -0.11
N ALA A 302 -30.29 9.63 -1.22
CA ALA A 302 -31.20 8.51 -1.31
C ALA A 302 -30.41 7.19 -1.27
N VAL A 303 -30.88 6.23 -0.46
CA VAL A 303 -30.24 4.93 -0.27
C VAL A 303 -31.24 3.79 -0.35
N LYS A 304 -30.77 2.60 -0.72
CA LYS A 304 -31.53 1.34 -0.72
C LYS A 304 -30.89 0.35 0.24
N LYS A 305 -31.67 -0.68 0.61
CA LYS A 305 -31.14 -1.80 1.41
C LYS A 305 -29.90 -2.42 0.73
N GLY A 306 -28.84 -2.61 1.50
CA GLY A 306 -27.56 -3.17 1.09
C GLY A 306 -26.56 -2.12 0.56
N ASP A 307 -27.00 -0.91 0.25
CA ASP A 307 -26.09 0.15 -0.18
C ASP A 307 -25.08 0.48 0.93
N ILE A 308 -23.86 0.85 0.54
CA ILE A 308 -22.82 1.29 1.47
C ILE A 308 -22.79 2.82 1.42
N TRP A 309 -23.15 3.48 2.52
CA TRP A 309 -23.01 4.92 2.66
C TRP A 309 -21.76 5.23 3.50
N ARG A 310 -20.98 6.25 3.13
CA ARG A 310 -19.80 6.69 3.90
C ARG A 310 -19.70 8.21 3.98
N MET A 311 -19.07 8.70 5.04
CA MET A 311 -18.64 10.11 5.16
C MET A 311 -17.17 10.23 5.60
N CYS A 312 -16.43 11.13 4.97
CA CYS A 312 -15.03 11.42 5.25
C CYS A 312 -14.84 12.84 5.82
N GLN A 313 -13.64 13.11 6.32
CA GLN A 313 -13.26 14.37 6.96
C GLN A 313 -11.82 14.75 6.60
N THR A 314 -11.61 15.99 6.21
CA THR A 314 -10.28 16.53 5.91
C THR A 314 -10.12 17.93 6.49
N LYS A 315 -9.28 18.05 7.52
CA LYS A 315 -9.12 19.29 8.29
C LYS A 315 -8.26 20.31 7.54
N ASP A 316 -8.55 21.59 7.77
CA ASP A 316 -7.90 22.71 7.09
C ASP A 316 -6.38 22.76 7.31
N LEU A 317 -5.95 22.57 8.57
CA LEU A 317 -4.54 22.62 8.94
C LEU A 317 -3.70 21.56 8.21
N PRO A 318 -4.10 20.27 8.16
CA PRO A 318 -3.48 19.28 7.26
C PRO A 318 -3.37 19.70 5.79
N ILE A 319 -4.40 20.34 5.22
CA ILE A 319 -4.37 20.78 3.81
C ILE A 319 -3.33 21.89 3.62
N ARG A 320 -3.26 22.86 4.52
CA ARG A 320 -2.24 23.93 4.49
C ARG A 320 -0.82 23.38 4.56
N ASP A 321 -0.57 22.45 5.49
CA ASP A 321 0.73 21.83 5.64
C ASP A 321 1.11 20.98 4.41
N TRP A 322 0.15 20.27 3.84
CA TRP A 322 0.33 19.51 2.60
C TRP A 322 0.72 20.40 1.41
N VAL A 323 0.05 21.55 1.22
CA VAL A 323 0.41 22.54 0.17
C VAL A 323 1.81 23.10 0.42
N LYS A 324 2.11 23.50 1.67
CA LYS A 324 3.44 23.98 2.05
C LYS A 324 4.53 22.96 1.76
N LEU A 325 4.30 21.69 2.09
CA LEU A 325 5.24 20.60 1.83
C LEU A 325 5.46 20.40 0.33
N ALA A 326 4.40 20.46 -0.48
CA ALA A 326 4.49 20.36 -1.93
C ALA A 326 5.37 21.47 -2.53
N VAL A 327 5.16 22.73 -2.15
CA VAL A 327 5.99 23.86 -2.59
C VAL A 327 7.44 23.70 -2.12
N THR A 328 7.63 23.29 -0.86
CA THR A 328 8.97 23.06 -0.28
C THR A 328 9.73 22.00 -1.07
N ARG A 329 9.08 20.88 -1.42
CA ARG A 329 9.69 19.80 -2.21
C ARG A 329 9.94 20.21 -3.65
N ALA A 330 9.00 20.90 -4.30
CA ALA A 330 9.17 21.43 -5.65
C ALA A 330 10.40 22.34 -5.71
N ARG A 331 10.54 23.29 -4.76
CA ARG A 331 11.70 24.18 -4.73
C ARG A 331 13.01 23.49 -4.41
N ALA A 332 13.02 22.58 -3.42
CA ALA A 332 14.24 21.87 -3.03
C ALA A 332 14.79 20.97 -4.15
N THR A 333 13.94 20.56 -5.10
CA THR A 333 14.32 19.61 -6.16
C THR A 333 14.31 20.21 -7.56
N GLY A 334 13.67 21.37 -7.77
CA GLY A 334 13.44 21.95 -9.09
C GLY A 334 12.51 21.14 -9.99
N LEU A 335 11.79 20.16 -9.43
CA LEU A 335 10.91 19.26 -10.20
C LEU A 335 9.50 19.85 -10.32
N PRO A 336 8.79 19.56 -11.43
CA PRO A 336 7.38 19.90 -11.54
C PRO A 336 6.55 19.12 -10.52
N ALA A 337 5.60 19.80 -9.90
CA ALA A 337 4.67 19.22 -8.94
C ALA A 337 3.24 19.29 -9.48
N ILE A 338 2.60 18.13 -9.55
CA ILE A 338 1.24 18.00 -10.07
C ILE A 338 0.35 17.61 -8.91
N PHE A 339 -0.66 18.42 -8.60
CA PHE A 339 -1.78 18.09 -7.73
C PHE A 339 -2.78 17.22 -8.49
N TRP A 340 -3.03 16.00 -8.00
CA TRP A 340 -3.91 15.03 -8.65
C TRP A 340 -5.30 15.16 -8.03
N LEU A 341 -6.12 16.04 -8.60
CA LEU A 341 -7.43 16.41 -8.09
C LEU A 341 -8.42 16.45 -9.26
N ASP A 342 -9.49 15.67 -9.18
CA ASP A 342 -10.52 15.62 -10.20
C ASP A 342 -11.59 16.69 -9.95
N SER A 343 -11.71 17.68 -10.82
CA SER A 343 -12.73 18.73 -10.65
C SER A 343 -14.17 18.21 -10.75
N ASN A 344 -14.39 16.97 -11.21
CA ASN A 344 -15.71 16.34 -11.24
C ASN A 344 -16.07 15.63 -9.92
N ARG A 345 -15.12 15.48 -8.99
CA ARG A 345 -15.37 15.01 -7.63
C ARG A 345 -15.65 16.20 -6.73
N ALA A 346 -16.74 16.15 -5.97
CA ALA A 346 -17.16 17.27 -5.12
C ALA A 346 -16.10 17.57 -4.04
N HIS A 347 -15.49 16.52 -3.46
CA HIS A 347 -14.40 16.66 -2.49
C HIS A 347 -13.17 17.33 -3.11
N ASP A 348 -12.69 16.79 -4.23
CA ASP A 348 -11.50 17.31 -4.91
C ASP A 348 -11.73 18.75 -5.40
N ALA A 349 -12.93 19.12 -5.86
CA ALA A 349 -13.28 20.50 -6.21
C ALA A 349 -13.09 21.47 -5.02
N ASN A 350 -13.49 21.06 -3.80
CA ASN A 350 -13.23 21.82 -2.58
C ASN A 350 -11.73 21.90 -2.26
N LEU A 351 -10.98 20.80 -2.46
CA LEU A 351 -9.52 20.81 -2.31
C LEU A 351 -8.83 21.71 -3.33
N ILE A 352 -9.27 21.73 -4.59
CA ILE A 352 -8.72 22.61 -5.65
C ILE A 352 -8.85 24.08 -5.23
N ASN A 353 -10.00 24.46 -4.66
CA ASN A 353 -10.20 25.82 -4.15
C ASN A 353 -9.23 26.15 -3.01
N LYS A 354 -9.04 25.22 -2.06
CA LYS A 354 -8.09 25.40 -0.94
C LYS A 354 -6.63 25.43 -1.40
N VAL A 355 -6.23 24.56 -2.32
CA VAL A 355 -4.90 24.56 -2.94
C VAL A 355 -4.65 25.90 -3.63
N SER A 356 -5.60 26.38 -4.43
CA SER A 356 -5.50 27.67 -5.13
C SER A 356 -5.38 28.85 -4.17
N LEU A 357 -6.03 28.79 -3.01
CA LEU A 357 -5.90 29.79 -1.95
C LEU A 357 -4.51 29.72 -1.30
N TYR A 358 -4.08 28.55 -0.81
CA TYR A 358 -2.85 28.43 -0.02
C TYR A 358 -1.56 28.51 -0.84
N LEU A 359 -1.60 28.26 -2.15
CA LEU A 359 -0.46 28.54 -3.01
C LEU A 359 -0.11 30.04 -3.03
N GLN A 360 -1.07 30.94 -2.74
CA GLN A 360 -0.82 32.39 -2.63
C GLN A 360 -0.03 32.78 -1.38
N ASP A 361 0.02 31.90 -0.37
CA ASP A 361 0.80 32.10 0.87
C ASP A 361 2.29 31.73 0.69
N HIS A 362 2.69 31.33 -0.52
CA HIS A 362 4.02 30.81 -0.81
C HIS A 362 4.63 31.46 -2.05
N ASP A 363 5.97 31.53 -2.07
CA ASP A 363 6.71 31.93 -3.27
C ASP A 363 6.78 30.77 -4.28
N THR A 364 5.91 30.85 -5.28
CA THR A 364 5.83 29.90 -6.39
C THR A 364 6.52 30.40 -7.67
N GLU A 365 7.27 31.52 -7.62
CA GLU A 365 7.99 32.02 -8.80
C GLU A 365 8.97 30.97 -9.32
N GLU A 366 9.00 30.74 -10.63
CA GLU A 366 9.86 29.72 -11.27
C GLU A 366 9.52 28.24 -10.94
N LEU A 367 8.46 27.96 -10.18
CA LEU A 367 7.99 26.57 -9.98
C LEU A 367 6.96 26.19 -11.04
N ASP A 368 7.07 24.95 -11.52
CA ASP A 368 6.05 24.32 -12.35
C ASP A 368 5.07 23.54 -11.47
N ILE A 369 4.03 24.22 -10.99
CA ILE A 369 2.97 23.64 -10.17
C ILE A 369 1.68 23.60 -10.98
N ARG A 370 1.06 22.41 -11.08
CA ARG A 370 -0.16 22.19 -11.87
C ARG A 370 -1.21 21.44 -11.07
N VAL A 371 -2.47 21.59 -11.46
CA VAL A 371 -3.59 20.78 -10.97
C VAL A 371 -4.16 20.02 -12.18
N MET A 372 -4.32 18.70 -12.06
CA MET A 372 -4.81 17.82 -13.12
C MET A 372 -5.67 16.71 -12.51
N SER A 373 -6.65 16.20 -13.28
CA SER A 373 -7.36 14.98 -12.87
C SER A 373 -6.38 13.81 -12.73
N PRO A 374 -6.65 12.79 -11.89
CA PRO A 374 -5.75 11.65 -11.71
C PRO A 374 -5.32 10.98 -13.01
N ASP A 375 -6.23 10.83 -13.98
CA ASP A 375 -5.92 10.21 -15.27
C ASP A 375 -5.00 11.09 -16.14
N GLU A 376 -5.24 12.40 -16.19
CA GLU A 376 -4.37 13.35 -16.92
C GLU A 376 -2.99 13.47 -16.27
N ALA A 377 -2.96 13.51 -14.94
CA ALA A 377 -1.73 13.56 -14.17
C ALA A 377 -0.91 12.28 -14.37
N MET A 378 -1.56 11.11 -14.38
CA MET A 378 -0.92 9.84 -14.68
C MET A 378 -0.34 9.84 -16.10
N ARG A 379 -1.13 10.17 -17.14
CA ARG A 379 -0.63 10.23 -18.53
C ARG A 379 0.59 11.15 -18.68
N THR A 380 0.52 12.35 -18.10
CA THR A 380 1.61 13.32 -18.11
C THR A 380 2.86 12.76 -17.41
N THR A 381 2.66 12.13 -16.25
CA THR A 381 3.73 11.54 -15.46
C THR A 381 4.40 10.38 -16.18
N LEU A 382 3.64 9.46 -16.78
CA LEU A 382 4.20 8.31 -17.52
C LEU A 382 5.02 8.75 -18.73
N ALA A 383 4.57 9.78 -19.45
CA ALA A 383 5.32 10.37 -20.57
C ALA A 383 6.67 10.94 -20.12
N ARG A 384 6.68 11.69 -19.01
CA ARG A 384 7.91 12.24 -18.39
C ARG A 384 8.85 11.12 -17.92
N VAL A 385 8.31 10.15 -17.17
CA VAL A 385 9.07 9.01 -16.63
C VAL A 385 9.74 8.23 -17.75
N ARG A 386 9.05 7.97 -18.86
CA ARG A 386 9.65 7.29 -20.02
C ARG A 386 10.82 8.07 -20.64
N ASN A 387 10.78 9.40 -20.58
CA ASN A 387 11.85 10.27 -21.08
C ASN A 387 12.98 10.49 -20.07
N GLY A 388 13.00 9.77 -18.94
CA GLY A 388 14.00 9.94 -17.90
C GLY A 388 13.77 11.15 -17.00
N GLU A 389 12.60 11.79 -17.10
CA GLU A 389 12.26 12.99 -16.35
C GLU A 389 11.49 12.65 -15.07
N ASN A 390 11.77 13.40 -13.99
CA ASN A 390 11.14 13.16 -12.69
C ASN A 390 9.93 14.08 -12.48
N THR A 391 8.97 13.63 -11.67
CA THR A 391 7.74 14.39 -11.35
C THR A 391 7.37 14.21 -9.89
N ILE A 392 6.89 15.26 -9.23
CA ILE A 392 6.28 15.16 -7.90
C ILE A 392 4.77 14.97 -8.07
N SER A 393 4.23 13.84 -7.63
CA SER A 393 2.79 13.66 -7.45
C SER A 393 2.37 14.22 -6.09
N VAL A 394 1.42 15.14 -6.07
CA VAL A 394 0.88 15.75 -4.86
C VAL A 394 -0.57 15.31 -4.74
N THR A 395 -0.87 14.44 -3.77
CA THR A 395 -2.13 13.66 -3.80
C THR A 395 -2.82 13.58 -2.46
N GLY A 396 -4.11 13.23 -2.48
CA GLY A 396 -4.84 12.72 -1.31
C GLY A 396 -4.25 11.42 -0.75
N ASN A 397 -4.84 10.93 0.32
CA ASN A 397 -4.36 9.84 1.17
C ASN A 397 -4.36 8.49 0.45
N VAL A 398 -5.45 8.16 -0.25
CA VAL A 398 -5.54 6.89 -1.00
C VAL A 398 -4.54 6.85 -2.16
N LEU A 399 -4.48 7.93 -2.95
CA LEU A 399 -3.53 8.02 -4.06
C LEU A 399 -2.07 8.07 -3.59
N ARG A 400 -1.78 8.66 -2.42
CA ARG A 400 -0.44 8.58 -1.81
C ARG A 400 -0.03 7.12 -1.71
N ASP A 401 -0.88 6.33 -1.08
CA ASP A 401 -0.65 4.91 -0.87
C ASP A 401 -0.42 4.17 -2.19
N TYR A 402 -1.34 4.30 -3.14
CA TYR A 402 -1.29 3.60 -4.43
C TYR A 402 -0.05 3.98 -5.25
N LEU A 403 0.29 5.27 -5.34
CA LEU A 403 1.42 5.74 -6.13
C LEU A 403 2.77 5.41 -5.48
N THR A 404 2.83 5.36 -4.14
CA THR A 404 4.04 4.98 -3.41
C THR A 404 4.33 3.48 -3.42
N ASP A 405 3.37 2.64 -3.82
CA ASP A 405 3.66 1.27 -4.23
C ASP A 405 3.93 1.17 -5.74
N LEU A 406 3.09 1.78 -6.57
CA LEU A 406 3.14 1.66 -8.03
C LEU A 406 4.50 2.05 -8.61
N PHE A 407 4.92 3.31 -8.45
CA PHE A 407 6.14 3.78 -9.09
C PHE A 407 7.39 3.12 -8.49
N PRO A 408 7.53 2.95 -7.17
CA PRO A 408 8.68 2.24 -6.60
C PRO A 408 8.77 0.77 -7.03
N ILE A 409 7.65 0.06 -7.20
CA ILE A 409 7.69 -1.31 -7.72
C ILE A 409 8.18 -1.34 -9.17
N LEU A 410 7.78 -0.38 -10.01
CA LEU A 410 8.25 -0.27 -11.40
C LEU A 410 9.69 0.22 -11.51
N GLU A 411 10.12 1.13 -10.61
CA GLU A 411 11.44 1.76 -10.64
C GLU A 411 12.52 0.93 -9.94
N LEU A 412 12.18 0.30 -8.82
CA LEU A 412 13.12 -0.31 -7.88
C LEU A 412 12.84 -1.80 -7.67
N GLY A 413 11.76 -2.33 -8.24
CA GLY A 413 11.34 -3.73 -8.10
C GLY A 413 10.66 -4.03 -6.76
N THR A 414 10.53 -3.04 -5.88
CA THR A 414 9.92 -3.12 -4.55
C THR A 414 9.67 -1.73 -3.98
N SER A 415 8.61 -1.56 -3.20
CA SER A 415 8.29 -0.33 -2.44
C SER A 415 8.99 -0.25 -1.08
N ALA A 416 9.71 -1.30 -0.67
CA ALA A 416 10.48 -1.32 0.58
C ALA A 416 11.77 -0.48 0.53
N LYS A 417 12.21 -0.03 -0.66
CA LYS A 417 13.46 0.72 -0.86
C LYS A 417 13.22 2.23 -1.02
N MET A 418 12.29 2.76 -0.23
CA MET A 418 11.83 4.15 -0.32
C MET A 418 12.14 4.92 0.95
N LEU A 419 12.26 6.25 0.83
CA LEU A 419 12.19 7.15 1.98
C LEU A 419 10.73 7.53 2.18
N SER A 420 10.18 7.24 3.36
CA SER A 420 8.87 7.74 3.79
C SER A 420 9.08 8.60 5.04
N ILE A 421 9.06 9.92 4.81
CA ILE A 421 9.33 10.93 5.83
C ILE A 421 8.03 11.63 6.16
N VAL A 422 7.70 11.68 7.45
CA VAL A 422 6.50 12.33 7.98
C VAL A 422 6.93 13.48 8.90
N PRO A 423 7.03 14.71 8.38
CA PRO A 423 7.18 15.89 9.21
C PRO A 423 5.95 16.02 10.11
N LEU A 424 6.11 15.84 11.42
CA LEU A 424 4.98 15.91 12.34
C LEU A 424 4.56 17.38 12.49
N LEU A 425 3.25 17.64 12.52
CA LEU A 425 2.70 18.99 12.71
C LEU A 425 3.25 19.69 13.96
N ALA A 426 3.65 18.93 14.99
CA ALA A 426 4.25 19.44 16.23
C ALA A 426 5.77 19.72 16.14
N GLY A 427 6.39 19.60 14.96
CA GLY A 427 7.82 19.84 14.72
C GLY A 427 8.74 18.62 14.86
N GLY A 428 8.20 17.47 15.30
CA GLY A 428 8.94 16.20 15.31
C GLY A 428 9.11 15.59 13.91
N GLY A 429 9.79 14.45 13.83
CA GLY A 429 9.93 13.66 12.62
C GLY A 429 9.55 12.21 12.88
N LEU A 430 8.83 11.60 11.94
CA LEU A 430 8.57 10.16 11.90
C LEU A 430 9.12 9.63 10.56
N TYR A 431 9.85 8.52 10.63
CA TYR A 431 10.54 7.93 9.48
C TYR A 431 10.08 6.49 9.34
N GLU A 432 9.19 6.27 8.37
CA GLU A 432 8.76 4.93 8.03
C GLU A 432 9.83 4.26 7.17
N THR A 433 10.13 3.00 7.48
CA THR A 433 11.24 2.25 6.89
C THR A 433 10.94 1.71 5.48
N GLY A 434 9.84 2.13 4.88
CA GLY A 434 9.35 1.68 3.57
C GLY A 434 7.83 1.83 3.49
N ALA A 435 7.27 1.64 2.29
CA ALA A 435 5.81 1.72 2.08
C ALA A 435 5.11 0.34 2.09
N GLY A 436 5.87 -0.76 2.11
CA GLY A 436 5.33 -2.12 2.06
C GLY A 436 4.84 -2.67 3.41
N GLY A 437 4.26 -3.88 3.38
CA GLY A 437 3.80 -4.61 4.58
C GLY A 437 4.86 -5.50 5.26
N SER A 438 4.45 -6.28 6.26
CA SER A 438 5.32 -7.13 7.09
C SER A 438 5.74 -8.48 6.47
N ALA A 439 5.44 -8.71 5.19
CA ALA A 439 5.90 -9.85 4.38
C ALA A 439 5.80 -11.25 5.05
N PRO A 440 4.59 -11.80 5.32
CA PRO A 440 4.41 -13.08 6.02
C PRO A 440 5.08 -14.29 5.31
N LYS A 441 5.21 -14.25 3.98
CA LYS A 441 5.95 -15.27 3.21
C LYS A 441 7.45 -15.33 3.54
N HIS A 442 8.02 -14.29 4.16
CA HIS A 442 9.41 -14.28 4.62
C HIS A 442 9.54 -15.06 5.92
N VAL A 443 8.60 -14.89 6.85
CA VAL A 443 8.54 -15.65 8.11
C VAL A 443 8.40 -17.15 7.83
N GLN A 444 7.57 -17.53 6.87
CA GLN A 444 7.43 -18.94 6.45
C GLN A 444 8.75 -19.55 5.96
N GLN A 445 9.56 -18.79 5.21
CA GLN A 445 10.88 -19.27 4.79
C GLN A 445 11.83 -19.38 5.99
N PHE A 446 11.84 -18.37 6.86
CA PHE A 446 12.72 -18.37 8.02
C PHE A 446 12.45 -19.54 8.96
N VAL A 447 11.18 -19.82 9.29
CA VAL A 447 10.81 -20.96 10.15
C VAL A 447 11.12 -22.30 9.47
N LYS A 448 10.95 -22.40 8.15
CA LYS A 448 11.15 -23.66 7.41
C LYS A 448 12.62 -24.01 7.20
N GLU A 449 13.45 -23.04 6.86
CA GLU A 449 14.81 -23.28 6.37
C GLU A 449 15.84 -22.25 6.89
N GLY A 450 15.49 -21.49 7.92
CA GLY A 450 16.40 -20.58 8.62
C GLY A 450 16.92 -19.42 7.78
N HIS A 451 16.31 -19.09 6.63
CA HIS A 451 16.72 -18.01 5.74
C HIS A 451 15.73 -16.85 5.73
N LEU A 452 16.17 -15.64 6.07
CA LEU A 452 15.34 -14.45 6.07
C LEU A 452 15.69 -13.51 4.90
N ARG A 453 14.86 -13.52 3.86
CA ARG A 453 15.04 -12.68 2.64
C ARG A 453 14.48 -11.25 2.75
N TRP A 454 14.23 -10.75 3.97
CA TRP A 454 13.77 -9.37 4.18
C TRP A 454 14.91 -8.38 3.92
N ASP A 455 14.68 -7.36 3.08
CA ASP A 455 15.67 -6.34 2.76
C ASP A 455 15.49 -5.11 3.67
N SER A 456 16.38 -4.95 4.65
CA SER A 456 16.35 -3.86 5.63
C SER A 456 16.88 -2.52 5.10
N LEU A 457 17.13 -2.37 3.79
CA LEU A 457 17.64 -1.11 3.22
C LEU A 457 16.81 0.11 3.64
N GLY A 458 15.49 -0.02 3.65
CA GLY A 458 14.63 1.09 4.07
C GLY A 458 14.76 1.48 5.55
N GLU A 459 15.12 0.54 6.43
CA GLU A 459 15.50 0.83 7.83
C GLU A 459 16.79 1.65 7.89
N PHE A 460 17.78 1.29 7.05
CA PHE A 460 19.07 1.98 7.01
C PHE A 460 18.94 3.41 6.49
N LEU A 461 18.09 3.60 5.48
CA LEU A 461 17.78 4.91 4.91
C LEU A 461 16.99 5.77 5.91
N ALA A 462 15.98 5.21 6.58
CA ALA A 462 15.20 5.91 7.59
C ALA A 462 16.07 6.34 8.78
N LEU A 463 17.02 5.48 9.22
CA LEU A 463 17.96 5.81 10.29
C LEU A 463 18.89 6.97 9.91
N ALA A 464 19.40 6.99 8.67
CA ALA A 464 20.25 8.09 8.20
C ALA A 464 19.51 9.44 8.25
N VAL A 465 18.28 9.48 7.73
CA VAL A 465 17.45 10.69 7.76
C VAL A 465 17.06 11.06 9.20
N SER A 466 16.77 10.08 10.06
CA SER A 466 16.46 10.33 11.47
C SER A 466 17.65 10.97 12.21
N LEU A 467 18.87 10.50 11.96
CA LEU A 467 20.08 11.08 12.55
C LEU A 467 20.38 12.46 11.99
N GLU A 468 20.16 12.69 10.69
CA GLU A 468 20.31 13.99 10.04
C GLU A 468 19.34 15.01 10.64
N ASP A 469 18.04 14.68 10.73
CA ASP A 469 17.04 15.57 11.29
C ASP A 469 17.32 15.90 12.76
N PHE A 470 17.70 14.90 13.56
CA PHE A 470 18.14 15.11 14.94
C PHE A 470 19.35 16.06 14.99
N ALA A 471 20.36 15.83 14.14
CA ALA A 471 21.55 16.67 14.09
C ALA A 471 21.24 18.12 13.71
N ILE A 472 20.33 18.35 12.76
CA ILE A 472 19.89 19.69 12.36
C ILE A 472 19.12 20.36 13.49
N LYS A 473 18.12 19.68 14.07
CA LYS A 473 17.23 20.26 15.10
C LYS A 473 17.94 20.55 16.42
N THR A 474 18.96 19.78 16.77
CA THR A 474 19.71 19.95 18.03
C THR A 474 21.12 20.52 17.82
N GLU A 475 21.48 20.89 16.59
CA GLU A 475 22.83 21.33 16.23
C GLU A 475 23.94 20.36 16.67
N ASN A 476 23.68 19.05 16.64
CA ASN A 476 24.59 18.03 17.15
C ASN A 476 25.59 17.57 16.07
N SER A 477 26.86 17.98 16.22
CA SER A 477 27.92 17.68 15.26
C SER A 477 28.26 16.19 15.15
N SER A 478 28.25 15.44 16.25
CA SER A 478 28.54 14.00 16.24
C SER A 478 27.41 13.21 15.59
N ALA A 479 26.15 13.60 15.81
CA ALA A 479 25.00 13.01 15.12
C ALA A 479 25.05 13.24 13.61
N ARG A 480 25.48 14.44 13.18
CA ARG A 480 25.70 14.74 11.76
C ARG A 480 26.74 13.80 11.15
N VAL A 481 27.87 13.58 11.84
CA VAL A 481 28.89 12.62 11.39
C VAL A 481 28.33 11.20 11.29
N LEU A 482 27.52 10.76 12.25
CA LEU A 482 26.85 9.45 12.20
C LEU A 482 25.92 9.33 10.98
N ALA A 483 25.11 10.34 10.70
CA ALA A 483 24.20 10.37 9.55
C ALA A 483 24.98 10.28 8.22
N GLU A 484 25.96 11.16 8.03
CA GLU A 484 26.73 11.23 6.77
C GLU A 484 27.56 9.96 6.53
N THR A 485 28.14 9.39 7.58
CA THR A 485 28.88 8.12 7.46
C THR A 485 27.96 6.91 7.25
N LEU A 486 26.70 6.99 7.69
CA LEU A 486 25.69 5.97 7.37
C LEU A 486 25.25 6.09 5.91
N ASP A 487 25.14 7.30 5.36
CA ASP A 487 24.89 7.49 3.92
C ASP A 487 26.04 6.94 3.06
N ASP A 488 27.30 7.18 3.46
CA ASP A 488 28.47 6.57 2.81
C ASP A 488 28.42 5.03 2.87
N ALA A 489 27.99 4.47 4.02
CA ALA A 489 27.84 3.04 4.20
C ALA A 489 26.72 2.47 3.33
N ASN A 490 25.57 3.17 3.22
CA ASN A 490 24.45 2.80 2.37
C ASN A 490 24.86 2.78 0.88
N ALA A 491 25.60 3.81 0.43
CA ALA A 491 26.12 3.87 -0.93
C ALA A 491 27.06 2.68 -1.23
N LYS A 492 28.00 2.41 -0.33
CA LYS A 492 28.91 1.27 -0.46
C LYS A 492 28.18 -0.08 -0.39
N PHE A 493 27.19 -0.21 0.48
CA PHE A 493 26.35 -1.40 0.63
C PHE A 493 25.64 -1.76 -0.68
N LEU A 494 25.07 -0.74 -1.33
CA LEU A 494 24.43 -0.88 -2.63
C LEU A 494 25.45 -1.22 -3.73
N ASP A 495 26.54 -0.46 -3.84
CA ASP A 495 27.57 -0.71 -4.87
C ASP A 495 28.23 -2.09 -4.74
N ALA A 496 28.36 -2.62 -3.52
CA ALA A 496 28.91 -3.95 -3.26
C ALA A 496 27.87 -5.09 -3.40
N ASN A 497 26.62 -4.76 -3.73
CA ASN A 497 25.50 -5.70 -3.87
C ASN A 497 25.37 -6.67 -2.68
N LYS A 498 25.31 -6.11 -1.46
CA LYS A 498 25.20 -6.88 -0.21
C LYS A 498 23.76 -7.01 0.33
N SER A 499 22.76 -6.80 -0.52
CA SER A 499 21.36 -7.11 -0.22
C SER A 499 21.15 -8.62 -0.03
N PRO A 500 20.12 -9.04 0.74
CA PRO A 500 19.78 -10.44 0.92
C PRO A 500 19.46 -11.14 -0.41
N SER A 501 20.00 -12.34 -0.59
CA SER A 501 19.52 -13.29 -1.58
C SER A 501 18.12 -13.80 -1.19
N ARG A 502 17.47 -14.46 -2.14
CA ARG A 502 16.21 -15.19 -1.91
C ARG A 502 16.42 -16.69 -1.66
N LYS A 503 17.66 -17.17 -1.79
CA LYS A 503 18.03 -18.59 -1.76
C LYS A 503 18.72 -18.94 -0.45
N VAL A 504 18.28 -20.03 0.17
CA VAL A 504 18.91 -20.60 1.36
C VAL A 504 20.39 -20.89 1.12
N ASN A 505 21.20 -20.72 2.17
CA ASN A 505 22.67 -20.84 2.20
C ASN A 505 23.42 -19.75 1.41
N GLU A 506 22.72 -18.77 0.85
CA GLU A 506 23.31 -17.51 0.39
C GLU A 506 23.12 -16.41 1.47
N LEU A 507 23.71 -15.23 1.25
CA LEU A 507 23.60 -14.10 2.19
C LEU A 507 22.14 -13.74 2.44
N ASP A 508 21.72 -13.65 3.69
CA ASP A 508 20.35 -13.26 4.09
C ASP A 508 20.33 -11.91 4.83
N ASN A 509 19.20 -11.55 5.44
CA ASN A 509 19.04 -10.32 6.22
C ASN A 509 20.13 -10.10 7.29
N ARG A 510 20.52 -11.15 8.02
CA ARG A 510 21.54 -11.02 9.07
C ARG A 510 22.90 -10.70 8.48
N GLY A 511 23.19 -11.30 7.33
CA GLY A 511 24.40 -11.02 6.54
C GLY A 511 24.44 -9.58 6.04
N SER A 512 23.31 -9.04 5.57
CA SER A 512 23.25 -7.65 5.10
C SER A 512 23.48 -6.65 6.24
N HIS A 513 22.94 -6.91 7.43
CA HIS A 513 23.18 -6.11 8.65
C HIS A 513 24.66 -6.08 9.03
N PHE A 514 25.35 -7.23 8.97
CA PHE A 514 26.80 -7.29 9.19
C PHE A 514 27.57 -6.40 8.20
N TYR A 515 27.26 -6.48 6.90
CA TYR A 515 27.94 -5.69 5.89
C TYR A 515 27.72 -4.18 6.08
N LEU A 516 26.49 -3.76 6.41
CA LEU A 516 26.22 -2.37 6.75
C LEU A 516 27.04 -1.93 7.96
N ALA A 517 27.04 -2.69 9.05
CA ALA A 517 27.79 -2.37 10.25
C ALA A 517 29.30 -2.22 9.96
N MET A 518 29.86 -3.12 9.15
CA MET A 518 31.25 -3.05 8.71
C MET A 518 31.53 -1.79 7.88
N TYR A 519 30.69 -1.46 6.90
CA TYR A 519 30.88 -0.28 6.07
C TYR A 519 30.72 1.02 6.85
N TRP A 520 29.78 1.05 7.80
CA TRP A 520 29.57 2.21 8.66
C TRP A 520 30.74 2.42 9.63
N ALA A 521 31.23 1.36 10.28
CA ALA A 521 32.43 1.43 11.11
C ALA A 521 33.65 1.90 10.30
N GLN A 522 33.80 1.42 9.07
CA GLN A 522 34.88 1.87 8.17
C GLN A 522 34.76 3.35 7.81
N ALA A 523 33.56 3.86 7.55
CA ALA A 523 33.33 5.28 7.27
C ALA A 523 33.62 6.15 8.50
N LEU A 524 33.15 5.71 9.69
CA LEU A 524 33.42 6.37 10.97
C LEU A 524 34.90 6.41 11.35
N ALA A 525 35.66 5.36 11.03
CA ALA A 525 37.11 5.31 11.23
C ALA A 525 37.90 6.19 10.24
N LYS A 526 37.32 6.54 9.09
CA LYS A 526 37.98 7.32 8.03
C LYS A 526 37.70 8.82 8.09
N GLN A 527 36.53 9.22 8.57
CA GLN A 527 36.16 10.63 8.66
C GLN A 527 37.10 11.40 9.61
N THR A 528 37.27 12.71 9.36
CA THR A 528 38.20 13.59 10.10
C THR A 528 37.48 14.76 10.79
N ARG A 529 36.16 14.64 11.00
CA ARG A 529 35.29 15.69 11.58
C ARG A 529 35.07 15.49 13.07
N ASP A 530 35.15 14.25 13.56
CA ASP A 530 35.04 13.89 14.97
C ASP A 530 36.13 12.86 15.33
N GLU A 531 37.22 13.31 15.94
CA GLU A 531 38.36 12.46 16.31
C GLU A 531 37.99 11.40 17.36
N LYS A 532 36.99 11.66 18.22
CA LYS A 532 36.57 10.70 19.25
C LYS A 532 35.83 9.54 18.61
N LEU A 533 34.88 9.83 17.71
CA LEU A 533 34.21 8.78 16.92
C LEU A 533 35.23 8.04 16.05
N GLN A 534 36.17 8.75 15.43
CA GLN A 534 37.22 8.12 14.63
C GLN A 534 38.03 7.11 15.45
N ALA A 535 38.56 7.53 16.60
CA ALA A 535 39.35 6.68 17.47
C ALA A 535 38.55 5.47 17.96
N LYS A 536 37.29 5.68 18.39
CA LYS A 536 36.40 4.62 18.88
C LYS A 536 36.14 3.56 17.80
N PHE A 537 35.87 3.96 16.56
CA PHE A 537 35.50 3.02 15.50
C PHE A 537 36.70 2.44 14.73
N THR A 538 37.92 2.94 14.94
CA THR A 538 39.11 2.40 14.25
C THR A 538 39.35 0.92 14.56
N ALA A 539 39.35 0.53 15.84
CA ALA A 539 39.54 -0.87 16.24
C ALA A 539 38.35 -1.76 15.85
N ILE A 540 37.12 -1.22 15.93
CA ILE A 540 35.90 -1.92 15.55
C ILE A 540 35.88 -2.22 14.04
N ALA A 541 36.24 -1.23 13.21
CA ALA A 541 36.32 -1.39 11.77
C ALA A 541 37.34 -2.45 11.35
N ALA A 542 38.51 -2.47 12.01
CA ALA A 542 39.53 -3.50 11.79
C ALA A 542 39.02 -4.89 12.21
N ALA A 543 38.43 -5.01 13.41
CA ALA A 543 37.92 -6.29 13.90
C ALA A 543 36.82 -6.89 13.00
N LEU A 544 35.90 -6.06 12.49
CA LEU A 544 34.87 -6.49 11.54
C LEU A 544 35.47 -6.94 10.20
N ALA A 545 36.45 -6.19 9.68
CA ALA A 545 37.12 -6.53 8.42
C ALA A 545 37.94 -7.82 8.53
N ASP A 546 38.74 -7.96 9.58
CA ASP A 546 39.61 -9.12 9.82
C ASP A 546 38.81 -10.42 10.03
N ASN A 547 37.57 -10.30 10.50
CA ASN A 547 36.68 -11.44 10.78
C ASN A 547 35.57 -11.63 9.73
N GLU A 548 35.60 -10.91 8.60
CA GLU A 548 34.52 -10.95 7.59
C GLU A 548 34.15 -12.38 7.18
N SER A 549 35.15 -13.17 6.75
CA SER A 549 34.91 -14.54 6.27
C SER A 549 34.34 -15.46 7.36
N LYS A 550 34.77 -15.28 8.61
CA LYS A 550 34.31 -16.08 9.74
C LYS A 550 32.86 -15.72 10.11
N ILE A 551 32.54 -14.44 10.17
CA ILE A 551 31.19 -13.96 10.50
C ILE A 551 30.20 -14.44 9.42
N VAL A 552 30.53 -14.30 8.14
CA VAL A 552 29.66 -14.79 7.05
C VAL A 552 29.47 -16.30 7.11
N ALA A 553 30.53 -17.07 7.45
CA ALA A 553 30.42 -18.51 7.64
C ALA A 553 29.51 -18.87 8.82
N ASP A 554 29.65 -18.20 9.97
CA ASP A 554 28.78 -18.40 11.15
C ASP A 554 27.31 -18.13 10.79
N LEU A 555 27.02 -17.05 10.06
CA LEU A 555 25.67 -16.65 9.68
C LEU A 555 25.04 -17.63 8.67
N ASN A 556 25.80 -18.07 7.65
CA ASN A 556 25.29 -19.00 6.66
C ASN A 556 25.12 -20.42 7.22
N ALA A 557 25.95 -20.83 8.19
CA ALA A 557 25.82 -22.12 8.86
C ALA A 557 24.54 -22.25 9.73
N ALA A 558 23.88 -21.13 10.04
CA ALA A 558 22.59 -21.12 10.74
C ALA A 558 21.38 -21.28 9.80
N GLN A 559 21.59 -21.52 8.51
CA GLN A 559 20.55 -21.73 7.50
C GLN A 559 20.45 -23.22 7.11
N GLY A 560 19.40 -23.57 6.36
CA GLY A 560 19.22 -24.90 5.76
C GLY A 560 18.35 -25.86 6.56
N GLU A 561 18.02 -25.51 7.80
CA GLU A 561 17.22 -26.34 8.72
C GLU A 561 16.06 -25.53 9.33
N PRO A 562 14.99 -26.19 9.80
CA PRO A 562 13.90 -25.52 10.49
C PRO A 562 14.35 -24.78 11.75
N VAL A 563 13.74 -23.63 12.01
CA VAL A 563 14.03 -22.77 13.17
C VAL A 563 12.77 -22.63 14.01
N ASP A 564 12.89 -22.95 15.30
CA ASP A 564 11.84 -22.70 16.29
C ASP A 564 12.04 -21.32 16.92
N ILE A 565 11.01 -20.48 16.79
CA ILE A 565 10.94 -19.13 17.37
C ILE A 565 9.86 -19.04 18.48
N GLY A 566 9.26 -20.16 18.88
CA GLY A 566 8.32 -20.21 20.00
C GLY A 566 6.98 -19.51 19.78
N GLY A 567 6.60 -19.22 18.53
CA GLY A 567 5.34 -18.55 18.19
C GLY A 567 5.30 -17.99 16.76
N TYR A 568 4.28 -17.18 16.46
CA TYR A 568 4.17 -16.46 15.19
C TYR A 568 3.84 -14.98 15.40
N TYR A 569 2.69 -14.68 16.03
CA TYR A 569 2.32 -13.30 16.39
C TYR A 569 3.03 -12.82 17.66
N HIS A 570 3.34 -13.74 18.56
CA HIS A 570 4.07 -13.49 19.80
C HIS A 570 5.07 -14.63 19.98
N THR A 571 6.31 -14.38 19.58
CA THR A 571 7.42 -15.33 19.61
C THR A 571 8.07 -15.36 21.00
N ASP A 572 8.88 -16.39 21.27
CA ASP A 572 9.74 -16.41 22.45
C ASP A 572 10.98 -15.54 22.19
N ASP A 573 11.23 -14.56 23.05
CA ASP A 573 12.32 -13.59 22.88
C ASP A 573 13.71 -14.26 22.87
N VAL A 574 13.92 -15.28 23.71
CA VAL A 574 15.21 -15.96 23.84
C VAL A 574 15.50 -16.82 22.61
N LEU A 575 14.49 -17.56 22.13
CA LEU A 575 14.60 -18.36 20.90
C LEU A 575 14.83 -17.45 19.69
N THR A 576 14.09 -16.35 19.60
CA THR A 576 14.19 -15.41 18.48
C THR A 576 15.54 -14.70 18.46
N GLU A 577 16.02 -14.19 19.60
CA GLU A 577 17.34 -13.55 19.67
C GLU A 577 18.45 -14.52 19.24
N LYS A 578 18.42 -15.75 19.74
CA LYS A 578 19.39 -16.78 19.37
C LYS A 578 19.39 -17.08 17.87
N ALA A 579 18.21 -17.18 17.26
CA ALA A 579 18.06 -17.42 15.83
C ALA A 579 18.52 -16.23 14.97
N MET A 580 18.31 -14.99 15.46
CA MET A 580 18.66 -13.76 14.74
C MET A 580 20.11 -13.33 14.94
N ARG A 581 20.78 -13.75 16.01
CA ARG A 581 22.18 -13.40 16.33
C ARG A 581 23.10 -14.64 16.44
N PRO A 582 23.20 -15.51 15.43
CA PRO A 582 23.91 -16.78 15.57
C PRO A 582 25.44 -16.67 15.55
N SER A 583 26.02 -15.56 15.04
CA SER A 583 27.48 -15.36 15.04
C SER A 583 27.96 -14.79 16.38
N ALA A 584 28.53 -15.66 17.21
CA ALA A 584 29.19 -15.26 18.44
C ALA A 584 30.37 -14.29 18.19
N THR A 585 31.06 -14.44 17.04
CA THR A 585 32.14 -13.52 16.63
C THR A 585 31.61 -12.11 16.43
N LEU A 586 30.51 -11.95 15.68
CA LEU A 586 29.89 -10.65 15.45
C LEU A 586 29.37 -10.04 16.75
N ASN A 587 28.67 -10.83 17.56
CA ASN A 587 28.10 -10.37 18.83
C ASN A 587 29.19 -9.81 19.76
N ALA A 588 30.31 -10.52 19.92
CA ALA A 588 31.42 -10.06 20.75
C ALA A 588 32.02 -8.72 20.28
N ILE A 589 32.10 -8.49 18.97
CA ILE A 589 32.59 -7.21 18.42
C ILE A 589 31.62 -6.07 18.71
N ILE A 590 30.32 -6.29 18.47
CA ILE A 590 29.28 -5.26 18.72
C ILE A 590 29.19 -4.93 20.22
N ASP A 591 29.20 -5.93 21.09
CA ASP A 591 29.11 -5.74 22.54
C ASP A 591 30.31 -4.92 23.10
N SER A 592 31.47 -4.97 22.43
CA SER A 592 32.65 -4.21 22.81
C SER A 592 32.51 -2.69 22.61
N ILE A 593 31.57 -2.24 21.76
CA ILE A 593 31.34 -0.81 21.48
C ILE A 593 30.86 -0.05 22.73
N ASN A 594 30.10 -0.71 23.62
CA ASN A 594 29.59 -0.11 24.86
C ASN A 594 30.60 -0.16 26.01
N GLN A 595 31.67 -0.93 25.87
CA GLN A 595 32.70 -1.10 26.90
C GLN A 595 33.88 -0.12 26.72
N GLN A 596 33.94 0.56 25.57
CA GLN A 596 34.93 1.59 25.20
C GLN A 596 34.27 2.97 25.13
#